data_AF-A0A6L3EQ50-F1
#
_entry.id   AF-A0A6L3EQ50-F1
#
_cell.length_a   1.000
_cell.length_b   1.000
_cell.length_c   1.000
_cell.angle_alpha   90.00
_cell.angle_beta   90.00
_cell.angle_gamma   90.00
#
_symmetry.space_group_name_H-M   'P 1'
#
loop_
_entity.id
_entity.type
_entity.pdbx_description
1 polymer ?
#
loop_
_entity_poly.entity_id
_entity_poly.type
_entity_poly.pdbx_seq_one_letter_code
_entity_poly.pdbx_strand_id
1 'polypeptide(L)' 'ERAAIEATLAGTLALPMGELAAGHEMRAHLTMSFECRHGRIARQHNFDGLDPW' A
#
# COMPACT_ATOMS: atom_id res chain seq x y z
N GLU A 1 -15.97 -5.56 13.37
CA GLU A 1 -14.75 -4.95 13.93
C GLU A 1 -14.14 -3.99 12.90
N ARG A 2 -13.40 -2.98 13.34
CA ARG A 2 -12.68 -2.05 12.45
C ARG A 2 -11.22 -1.98 12.90
N ALA A 3 -10.31 -1.99 11.94
CA ALA A 3 -8.88 -1.85 12.18
C ALA A 3 -8.29 -0.81 11.21
N ALA A 4 -7.22 -0.15 11.63
CA ALA A 4 -6.45 0.76 10.79
C ALA A 4 -4.95 0.46 10.94
N ILE A 5 -4.21 0.65 9.86
CA ILE A 5 -2.77 0.43 9.78
C ILE A 5 -2.14 1.65 9.11
N GLU A 6 -1.04 2.13 9.68
CA GLU A 6 -0.07 2.99 9.02
C GLU A 6 1.18 2.15 8.71
N ALA A 7 1.71 2.28 7.51
CA ALA A 7 2.88 1.51 7.07
C ALA A 7 3.75 2.33 6.12
N THR A 8 5.04 1.99 6.08
CA THR A 8 5.96 2.44 5.03
C THR A 8 6.26 1.27 4.12
N LEU A 9 6.09 1.47 2.83
CA LEU A 9 6.44 0.53 1.79
C LEU A 9 7.80 0.92 1.20
N ALA A 10 8.67 -0.07 1.01
CA ALA A 10 9.83 0.01 0.13
C ALA A 10 9.93 -1.32 -0.63
N GLY A 11 10.03 -1.27 -1.95
CA GLY A 11 10.12 -2.48 -2.77
C GLY A 11 10.74 -2.21 -4.13
N THR A 12 11.56 -3.15 -4.61
CA THR A 12 12.11 -3.11 -5.97
C THR A 12 11.08 -3.62 -6.98
N LEU A 13 10.79 -2.81 -8.00
CA LEU A 13 9.84 -3.14 -9.04
C LEU A 13 10.37 -4.26 -9.95
N ALA A 14 9.63 -5.35 -10.07
CA ALA A 14 9.92 -6.40 -11.05
C ALA A 14 9.52 -6.00 -12.48
N LEU A 15 8.52 -5.12 -12.61
CA LEU A 15 7.97 -4.59 -13.85
C LEU A 15 7.79 -3.07 -13.71
N PRO A 16 7.87 -2.29 -14.80
CA PRO A 16 7.71 -0.84 -14.72
C PRO A 16 6.31 -0.43 -14.24
N MET A 17 6.23 0.70 -13.54
CA MET A 17 4.98 1.27 -13.03
C MET A 17 5.01 2.80 -13.15
N GLY A 18 4.10 3.36 -13.95
CA GLY A 18 4.11 4.80 -14.22
C GLY A 18 5.44 5.23 -14.85
N GLU A 19 6.12 6.17 -14.21
CA GLU A 19 7.45 6.64 -14.64
C GLU A 19 8.62 5.83 -14.04
N LEU A 20 8.34 4.88 -13.14
CA LEU A 20 9.37 4.03 -12.53
C LEU A 20 9.66 2.81 -13.41
N ALA A 21 10.94 2.59 -13.71
CA ALA A 21 11.41 1.44 -14.49
C ALA A 21 11.44 0.15 -13.64
N ALA A 22 11.48 -1.00 -14.31
CA ALA A 22 11.84 -2.25 -13.65
C ALA A 22 13.25 -2.13 -13.03
N GLY A 23 13.41 -2.65 -11.82
CA GLY A 23 14.62 -2.54 -11.02
C GLY A 23 14.72 -1.27 -10.16
N HIS A 24 13.85 -0.27 -10.36
CA HIS A 24 13.79 0.89 -9.46
C HIS A 24 13.09 0.53 -8.14
N GLU A 25 13.48 1.21 -7.07
CA GLU A 25 12.78 1.13 -5.80
C GLU A 25 11.56 2.06 -5.82
N MET A 26 10.42 1.52 -5.38
CA MET A 26 9.21 2.27 -5.10
C MET A 26 9.06 2.43 -3.59
N ARG A 27 8.81 3.66 -3.15
CA ARG A 27 8.57 4.02 -1.75
C ARG A 27 7.20 4.65 -1.59
N ALA A 28 6.54 4.38 -0.47
CA ALA A 28 5.26 4.99 -0.16
C ALA A 28 4.97 5.00 1.35
N HIS A 29 4.21 6.01 1.78
CA HIS A 29 3.52 6.00 3.06
C HIS A 29 2.06 5.59 2.84
N LEU A 30 1.65 4.52 3.52
CA LEU A 30 0.36 3.90 3.34
C LEU A 30 -0.50 4.08 4.59
N THR A 31 -1.76 4.43 4.39
CA THR A 31 -2.80 4.30 5.41
C THR A 31 -3.87 3.36 4.89
N MET A 32 -4.14 2.30 5.66
CA MET A 32 -5.15 1.30 5.31
C MET A 32 -6.18 1.17 6.43
N SER A 33 -7.45 1.06 6.05
CA SER A 33 -8.54 0.79 6.98
C SER A 33 -9.33 -0.44 6.55
N PHE A 34 -9.75 -1.24 7.53
CA PHE A 34 -10.41 -2.52 7.32
C PHE A 34 -11.72 -2.58 8.09
N GLU A 35 -12.74 -3.17 7.46
CA GLU A 35 -13.92 -3.67 8.15
C GLU A 35 -13.86 -5.20 8.19
N CYS A 36 -13.85 -5.76 9.39
CA CYS A 36 -13.83 -7.20 9.60
C CYS A 36 -15.20 -7.72 10.02
N ARG A 37 -15.67 -8.80 9.36
CA ARG A 37 -16.90 -9.53 9.67
C ARG A 37 -16.56 -11.01 9.83
N HIS A 38 -16.96 -11.62 10.94
CA HIS A 38 -16.68 -13.03 11.25
C HIS A 38 -15.17 -13.38 11.14
N GLY A 39 -14.30 -12.49 11.65
CA GLY A 39 -12.85 -12.69 11.62
C GLY A 39 -12.19 -12.57 10.24
N ARG A 40 -12.93 -12.13 9.21
CA ARG A 40 -12.41 -11.91 7.85
C ARG A 40 -12.56 -10.46 7.43
N ILE A 41 -11.62 -9.98 6.62
CA ILE A 41 -11.72 -8.66 5.99
C ILE A 41 -12.89 -8.69 5.00
N ALA A 42 -13.88 -7.82 5.23
CA ALA A 42 -15.05 -7.63 4.37
C ALA A 42 -14.95 -6.37 3.52
N ARG A 43 -14.17 -5.37 3.96
CA ARG A 43 -13.85 -4.16 3.19
C ARG A 43 -12.47 -3.66 3.56
N GLN A 44 -11.76 -3.15 2.57
CA GLN A 44 -10.48 -2.46 2.73
C GLN A 44 -10.54 -1.11 1.99
N HIS A 45 -9.94 -0.09 2.56
CA HIS A 45 -9.73 1.20 1.89
C HIS A 45 -8.27 1.63 2.12
N ASN A 46 -7.60 1.91 1.01
CA ASN A 46 -6.19 2.27 0.97
C ASN A 46 -6.05 3.72 0.54
N PHE A 47 -5.13 4.42 1.20
CA PHE A 47 -4.57 5.67 0.74
C PHE A 47 -3.06 5.50 0.68
N ASP A 48 -2.54 5.56 -0.55
CA ASP A 48 -1.15 5.26 -0.84
C ASP A 48 -0.48 6.56 -1.34
N GLY A 49 0.29 7.19 -0.45
CA GLY A 49 1.12 8.34 -0.78
C GLY A 49 2.44 7.86 -1.36
N LEU A 50 2.51 7.68 -2.68
CA LEU A 50 3.75 7.37 -3.39
C LEU A 50 4.75 8.51 -3.17
N ASP A 51 5.96 8.16 -2.75
CA ASP A 51 7.05 9.13 -2.63
C ASP A 51 7.57 9.48 -4.03
N PRO A 52 7.57 10.76 -4.42
CA PRO A 52 8.03 11.16 -5.74
C PRO A 52 9.56 11.05 -5.95
N TRP A 53 10.37 10.80 -4.92
CA TRP A 53 11.84 10.85 -5.02
C TRP A 53 12.57 9.74 -4.24
#